data_AF-A0A934T129-F1
#
_entry.id   AF-A0A934T129-F1
#
_cell.length_a   1.000
_cell.length_b   1.000
_cell.length_c   1.000
_cell.angle_alpha   90.00
_cell.angle_beta   90.00
_cell.angle_gamma   90.00
#
_symmetry.space_group_name_H-M   'P 1'
#
loop_
_entity.id
_entity.type
_entity.pdbx_description
1 polymer ?
#
loop_
_entity_poly.entity_id
_entity_poly.type
_entity_poly.pdbx_seq_one_letter_code
_entity_poly.pdbx_strand_id
1 'polypeptide(L)'
;MALALIKRALVADIAFEAIMADCFYGDHRELVATLRRRRLPFVLSHRGSVGRSWAPEDMAHSIKEALEEVRPRDWHQVTRHFRTGHTERWWAIELSFLSYGSNKPVRAICATTDRRTLPELSTWYLTTNLPLEVASLEEVVRLYGLRH
;
A
#
# COMPACT_ATOMS: atom_id res chain seq x y z
N MET A 1 1.30 -20.31 7.28
CA MET A 1 -0.05 -20.15 6.68
C MET A 1 -0.06 -19.28 5.41
N ALA A 2 0.36 -18.02 5.37
CA ALA A 2 0.41 -17.26 4.10
C ALA A 2 1.59 -17.65 3.17
N LEU A 3 2.82 -17.73 3.72
CA LEU A 3 4.01 -18.14 2.95
C LEU A 3 3.90 -19.52 2.31
N ALA A 4 3.18 -20.44 2.96
CA ALA A 4 2.95 -21.78 2.43
C ALA A 4 2.06 -21.74 1.18
N LEU A 5 1.04 -20.87 1.14
CA LEU A 5 0.19 -20.70 -0.03
C LEU A 5 0.96 -20.09 -1.20
N ILE A 6 1.76 -19.06 -0.95
CA ILE A 6 2.63 -18.45 -1.97
C ILE A 6 3.60 -19.52 -2.53
N LYS A 7 4.25 -20.29 -1.66
CA LYS A 7 5.12 -21.40 -2.10
C LYS A 7 4.37 -22.42 -2.94
N ARG A 8 3.14 -22.81 -2.54
CA ARG A 8 2.32 -23.77 -3.30
C ARG A 8 1.92 -23.22 -4.67
N ALA A 9 1.52 -21.95 -4.76
CA ALA A 9 1.19 -21.31 -6.03
C ALA A 9 2.39 -21.28 -6.98
N LEU A 10 3.57 -20.93 -6.46
CA LEU A 10 4.82 -20.95 -7.24
C LEU A 10 5.20 -22.36 -7.69
N VAL A 11 5.03 -23.37 -6.83
CA VAL A 11 5.30 -24.78 -7.19
C VAL A 11 4.29 -25.29 -8.23
N ALA A 12 3.05 -24.81 -8.18
CA ALA A 12 1.98 -25.17 -9.10
C ALA A 12 1.96 -24.34 -10.39
N ASP A 13 2.96 -23.47 -10.60
CA ASP A 13 3.07 -22.55 -11.75
C ASP A 13 1.82 -21.70 -12.00
N ILE A 14 1.14 -21.32 -10.92
CA ILE A 14 -0.03 -20.45 -11.00
C ILE A 14 0.47 -19.03 -11.25
N ALA A 15 0.12 -18.45 -12.40
CA ALA A 15 0.39 -17.06 -12.70
C ALA A 15 -0.48 -16.14 -11.81
N PHE A 16 0.14 -15.13 -11.20
CA PHE A 16 -0.55 -14.08 -10.44
C PHE A 16 0.13 -12.74 -10.65
N GLU A 17 -0.67 -11.67 -10.69
CA GLU A 17 -0.18 -10.30 -10.96
C GLU A 17 0.36 -9.62 -9.71
N ALA A 18 -0.27 -9.84 -8.55
CA ALA A 18 0.18 -9.28 -7.28
C ALA A 18 -0.38 -10.06 -6.08
N ILE A 19 0.38 -10.04 -4.98
CA ILE A 19 -0.05 -10.56 -3.67
C ILE A 19 -0.68 -9.41 -2.88
N MET A 20 -1.93 -9.58 -2.48
CA MET A 20 -2.64 -8.60 -1.65
C MET A 20 -2.82 -9.12 -0.23
N ALA A 21 -2.49 -8.29 0.77
CA ALA A 21 -2.64 -8.69 2.16
C ALA A 21 -3.07 -7.51 3.06
N ASP A 22 -3.86 -7.80 4.09
CA ASP A 22 -4.26 -6.79 5.08
C ASP A 22 -3.14 -6.45 6.06
N CYS A 23 -3.44 -5.52 6.97
CA CYS A 23 -2.53 -5.03 7.98
C CYS A 23 -2.01 -6.10 8.95
N PHE A 24 -2.75 -7.20 9.15
CA PHE A 24 -2.25 -8.33 9.94
C PHE A 24 -1.01 -8.96 9.28
N TYR A 25 -0.99 -9.01 7.95
CA TYR A 25 0.12 -9.56 7.18
C TYR A 25 1.13 -8.51 6.71
N GLY A 26 0.70 -7.29 6.38
CA GLY A 26 1.61 -6.22 5.94
C GLY A 26 2.56 -5.76 7.04
N ASP A 27 2.18 -5.91 8.31
CA ASP A 27 3.07 -5.62 9.44
C ASP A 27 3.93 -6.85 9.85
N HIS A 28 3.76 -8.00 9.19
CA HIS A 28 4.53 -9.23 9.47
C HIS A 28 5.91 -9.21 8.80
N ARG A 29 6.94 -8.82 9.55
CA ARG A 29 8.32 -8.59 9.06
C ARG A 29 8.87 -9.71 8.17
N GLU A 30 8.73 -10.97 8.57
CA GLU A 30 9.29 -12.10 7.79
C GLU A 30 8.60 -12.29 6.43
N LEU A 31 7.30 -12.02 6.37
CA LEU A 31 6.51 -12.14 5.14
C LEU A 31 6.95 -11.03 4.18
N VAL A 32 6.93 -9.78 4.63
CA VAL A 32 7.39 -8.62 3.85
C VAL A 32 8.83 -8.81 3.37
N ALA A 33 9.74 -9.25 4.24
CA ALA A 33 11.12 -9.52 3.87
C ALA A 33 11.23 -10.62 2.80
N THR A 34 10.40 -11.67 2.89
CA THR A 34 10.39 -12.75 1.90
C THR A 34 9.86 -12.28 0.55
N LEU A 35 8.76 -11.50 0.53
CA LEU A 35 8.21 -10.92 -0.70
C LEU A 35 9.24 -10.03 -1.38
N ARG A 36 9.92 -9.15 -0.62
CA ARG A 36 10.98 -8.27 -1.12
C ARG A 36 12.18 -9.06 -1.66
N ARG A 37 12.72 -10.02 -0.90
CA ARG A 37 13.87 -10.84 -1.33
C ARG A 37 13.58 -11.62 -2.61
N ARG A 38 12.36 -12.14 -2.74
CA ARG A 38 11.92 -12.90 -3.93
C ARG A 38 11.40 -12.01 -5.06
N ARG A 39 11.39 -10.68 -4.87
CA ARG A 39 10.84 -9.69 -5.82
C ARG A 39 9.42 -10.03 -6.28
N LEU A 40 8.61 -10.63 -5.40
CA LEU A 40 7.24 -10.95 -5.72
C LEU A 40 6.40 -9.66 -5.71
N PRO A 41 5.54 -9.44 -6.72
CA PRO A 41 4.69 -8.26 -6.78
C PRO A 41 3.68 -8.26 -5.62
N PHE A 42 3.48 -7.12 -4.95
CA PHE A 42 2.57 -7.02 -3.82
C PHE A 42 1.88 -5.66 -3.68
N VAL A 43 0.72 -5.67 -3.02
CA VAL A 43 0.07 -4.51 -2.39
C VAL A 43 -0.32 -4.91 -0.97
N LEU A 44 0.32 -4.31 0.03
CA LEU A 44 0.13 -4.66 1.45
C LEU A 44 -0.47 -3.48 2.17
N SER A 45 -1.46 -3.70 3.05
CA SER A 45 -1.91 -2.67 3.98
C SER A 45 -1.26 -2.79 5.33
N HIS A 46 -1.37 -1.71 6.11
CA HIS A 46 -0.68 -1.54 7.38
C HIS A 46 -1.54 -0.73 8.35
N ARG A 47 -1.26 -0.82 9.65
CA ARG A 47 -1.91 0.04 10.67
C ARG A 47 -1.38 1.48 10.72
N GLY A 48 -0.56 1.87 9.73
CA GLY A 48 0.01 3.21 9.60
C GLY A 48 1.38 3.41 10.27
N SER A 49 1.90 2.42 11.00
CA SER A 49 3.20 2.47 11.67
C SER A 49 4.36 1.89 10.84
N VAL A 50 4.29 1.96 9.51
CA VAL A 50 5.31 1.37 8.63
C VAL A 50 6.56 2.23 8.63
N GLY A 51 7.65 1.73 9.20
CA GLY A 51 8.95 2.40 9.15
C GLY A 51 9.75 2.42 10.46
N ARG A 52 9.59 1.42 11.34
CA ARG A 52 10.47 1.23 12.52
C ARG A 52 11.89 0.76 12.18
N SER A 53 12.51 1.30 11.14
CA SER A 53 13.95 1.22 10.94
C SER A 53 14.56 2.54 11.38
N TRP A 54 15.82 2.50 11.82
CA TRP A 54 16.57 3.70 12.17
C TRP A 54 16.44 4.74 11.05
N ALA A 55 16.09 5.97 11.43
CA ALA A 55 16.02 7.10 10.53
C ALA A 55 16.63 8.34 11.20
N PRO A 56 17.09 9.31 10.41
CA PRO A 56 17.46 10.63 10.93
C PRO A 56 16.25 11.30 11.61
N GLU A 57 16.50 12.06 12.68
CA GLU A 57 15.47 12.73 13.50
C GLU A 57 14.59 13.69 12.67
N ASP A 58 15.16 14.30 11.63
CA ASP A 58 14.47 15.26 10.74
C ASP A 58 13.68 14.60 9.58
N MET A 59 13.41 13.29 9.63
CA MET A 59 12.70 12.56 8.57
C MET A 59 11.53 11.75 9.14
N ALA A 60 10.41 11.73 8.43
CA ALA A 60 9.27 10.89 8.81
C ALA A 60 9.64 9.40 8.93
N HIS A 61 9.24 8.78 10.03
CA HIS A 61 9.51 7.39 10.38
C HIS A 61 8.32 6.48 10.07
N SER A 62 7.18 7.06 9.71
CA SER A 62 5.96 6.31 9.43
C SER A 62 5.14 6.97 8.32
N ILE A 63 4.23 6.18 7.73
CA ILE A 63 3.24 6.72 6.78
C ILE A 63 2.42 7.83 7.44
N LYS A 64 2.07 7.68 8.73
CA LYS A 64 1.29 8.69 9.47
C LYS A 64 2.06 10.00 9.63
N GLU A 65 3.32 9.94 10.07
CA GLU A 65 4.17 11.14 10.16
C GLU A 65 4.37 11.79 8.78
N ALA A 66 4.61 10.99 7.74
CA ALA A 66 4.77 11.53 6.39
C ALA A 66 3.50 12.23 5.87
N LEU A 67 2.31 11.89 6.39
CA LEU A 67 1.05 12.55 6.04
C LEU A 67 0.85 13.89 6.75
N GLU A 68 1.53 14.16 7.86
CA GLU A 68 1.41 15.44 8.57
C GLU A 68 1.96 16.61 7.74
N GLU A 69 2.95 16.32 6.89
CA GLU A 69 3.56 17.29 5.96
C GLU A 69 2.77 17.48 4.65
N VAL A 70 1.75 16.66 4.40
CA VAL A 70 1.00 16.66 3.15
C VAL A 70 -0.03 17.78 3.12
N ARG A 71 -0.06 18.55 2.03
CA ARG A 71 -1.10 19.58 1.84
C ARG A 71 -2.33 18.96 1.19
N PRO A 72 -3.55 19.42 1.53
CA PRO A 72 -4.78 18.89 0.93
C PRO A 72 -4.83 18.90 -0.61
N ARG A 73 -4.11 19.83 -1.25
CA ARG A 73 -4.00 19.95 -2.71
C ARG A 73 -3.14 18.87 -3.38
N ASP A 74 -2.27 18.20 -2.62
CA ASP A 74 -1.35 17.18 -3.15
C ASP A 74 -2.04 15.81 -3.28
N TRP A 75 -3.25 15.68 -2.75
CA TRP A 75 -4.07 14.48 -2.87
C TRP A 75 -4.72 14.38 -4.25
N HIS A 76 -4.64 13.19 -4.83
CA HIS A 76 -5.30 12.83 -6.08
C HIS A 76 -6.69 12.26 -5.79
N GLN A 77 -7.70 12.72 -6.52
CA GLN A 77 -9.03 12.11 -6.45
C GLN A 77 -9.01 10.77 -7.19
N VAL A 78 -9.59 9.74 -6.60
CA VAL A 78 -9.74 8.39 -7.16
C VAL A 78 -11.20 7.98 -7.13
N THR A 79 -11.68 7.31 -8.17
CA THR A 79 -13.05 6.78 -8.22
C THR A 79 -13.01 5.27 -8.02
N ARG A 80 -13.52 4.80 -6.88
CA ARG A 80 -13.62 3.36 -6.61
C ARG A 80 -14.92 2.82 -7.17
N HIS A 81 -14.83 1.72 -7.92
CA HIS A 81 -15.97 1.03 -8.51
C HIS A 81 -16.22 -0.27 -7.74
N PHE A 82 -17.47 -0.51 -7.38
CA PHE A 82 -17.89 -1.71 -6.67
C PHE A 82 -18.62 -2.68 -7.58
N ARG A 83 -18.59 -3.96 -7.22
CA ARG A 83 -19.29 -5.02 -7.97
C ARG A 83 -20.79 -4.77 -8.12
N THR A 84 -21.41 -4.06 -7.17
CA THR A 84 -22.84 -3.72 -7.21
C THR A 84 -23.17 -2.54 -8.12
N GLY A 85 -22.17 -1.94 -8.79
CA GLY A 85 -22.35 -0.84 -9.74
C GLY A 85 -22.32 0.56 -9.12
N HIS A 86 -22.28 0.68 -7.78
CA HIS A 86 -22.06 1.99 -7.14
C HIS A 86 -20.58 2.40 -7.21
N THR A 87 -20.36 3.71 -7.14
CA THR A 87 -19.03 4.32 -7.13
C THR A 87 -18.86 5.18 -5.89
N GLU A 88 -17.67 5.16 -5.31
CA GLU A 88 -17.30 6.06 -4.22
C GLU A 88 -16.14 6.95 -4.63
N ARG A 89 -16.15 8.19 -4.12
CA ARG A 89 -15.01 9.10 -4.25
C ARG A 89 -14.04 8.86 -3.11
N TRP A 90 -12.80 8.61 -3.49
CA TRP A 90 -11.67 8.45 -2.60
C TRP A 90 -10.60 9.49 -2.94
N TRP A 91 -9.63 9.64 -2.05
CA TRP A 91 -8.42 10.42 -2.21
C TRP A 91 -7.23 9.50 -2.03
N ALA A 92 -6.21 9.64 -2.85
CA ALA A 92 -4.97 8.90 -2.71
C ALA A 92 -3.76 9.83 -2.84
N ILE A 93 -2.70 9.51 -2.12
CA ILE A 93 -1.43 10.20 -2.24
C ILE A 93 -0.27 9.21 -2.12
N GLU A 94 0.78 9.46 -2.89
CA GLU A 94 2.06 8.77 -2.76
C GLU A 94 3.01 9.57 -1.87
N LEU A 95 3.63 8.91 -0.92
CA LEU A 95 4.50 9.49 0.09
C LEU A 95 5.96 9.13 -0.20
N SER A 96 6.86 10.04 0.15
CA SER A 96 8.31 9.84 0.02
C SER A 96 8.98 10.06 1.36
N PHE A 97 9.51 8.99 1.95
CA PHE A 97 10.23 8.99 3.23
C PHE A 97 11.10 7.73 3.33
N LEU A 98 12.26 7.79 3.99
CA LEU A 98 13.18 6.67 4.12
C LEU A 98 13.50 5.99 2.77
N SER A 99 13.16 4.70 2.67
CA SER A 99 13.32 3.87 1.47
C SER A 99 12.05 3.77 0.63
N TYR A 100 11.03 4.59 0.93
CA TYR A 100 9.75 4.65 0.23
C TYR A 100 9.64 5.86 -0.68
N GLY A 101 9.05 5.65 -1.86
CA GLY A 101 8.73 6.73 -2.80
C GLY A 101 8.57 6.22 -4.24
N SER A 102 8.09 7.09 -5.13
CA SER A 102 7.79 6.75 -6.53
C SER A 102 8.99 6.32 -7.36
N ASN A 103 10.19 6.73 -6.96
CA ASN A 103 11.45 6.34 -7.57
C ASN A 103 12.25 5.32 -6.72
N LYS A 104 11.61 4.70 -5.72
CA LYS A 104 12.23 3.73 -4.82
C LYS A 104 11.72 2.32 -5.11
N PRO A 105 12.43 1.27 -4.63
CA PRO A 105 12.01 -0.12 -4.85
C PRO A 105 10.63 -0.46 -4.25
N VAL A 106 10.17 0.32 -3.28
CA VAL A 106 8.84 0.19 -2.68
C VAL A 106 8.25 1.57 -2.53
N ARG A 107 6.97 1.69 -2.87
CA ARG A 107 6.15 2.90 -2.78
C ARG A 107 5.31 2.85 -1.52
N ALA A 108 5.06 4.01 -0.92
CA ALA A 108 4.15 4.15 0.22
C ALA A 108 2.98 5.03 -0.21
N ILE A 109 1.76 4.55 0.00
CA ILE A 109 0.54 5.18 -0.50
C ILE A 109 -0.45 5.27 0.65
N CYS A 110 -1.14 6.41 0.77
CA CYS A 110 -2.33 6.52 1.60
C CYS A 110 -3.55 6.71 0.71
N ALA A 111 -4.63 5.99 1.02
CA ALA A 111 -5.92 6.16 0.36
C ALA A 111 -7.03 6.32 1.39
N THR A 112 -7.97 7.24 1.19
CA THR A 112 -9.00 7.56 2.18
C THR A 112 -10.26 8.14 1.55
N THR A 113 -11.40 8.03 2.22
CA THR A 113 -12.62 8.76 1.82
C THR A 113 -12.59 10.24 2.19
N ASP A 114 -11.79 10.63 3.20
CA ASP A 114 -11.64 12.02 3.63
C ASP A 114 -10.18 12.36 3.98
N ARG A 115 -9.52 13.07 3.06
CA ARG A 115 -8.12 13.52 3.19
C ARG A 115 -7.87 14.55 4.31
N ARG A 116 -8.91 15.11 4.93
CA ARG A 116 -8.77 16.06 6.04
C ARG A 116 -8.81 15.38 7.40
N THR A 117 -9.65 14.37 7.55
CA THR A 117 -9.91 13.72 8.84
C THR A 117 -9.26 12.34 8.96
N LEU A 118 -8.90 11.72 7.83
CA LEU A 118 -8.29 10.39 7.76
C LEU A 118 -9.02 9.36 8.64
N PRO A 119 -10.33 9.14 8.43
CA PRO A 119 -11.15 8.25 9.26
C PRO A 119 -10.60 6.84 9.29
N GLU A 120 -10.49 6.24 10.47
CA GLU A 120 -9.81 4.96 10.68
C GLU A 120 -10.40 3.81 9.84
N LEU A 121 -11.73 3.74 9.73
CA LEU A 121 -12.44 2.65 9.03
C LEU A 121 -12.37 2.76 7.50
N SER A 122 -12.02 3.93 6.97
CA SER A 122 -11.97 4.20 5.53
C SER A 122 -10.70 4.94 5.14
N THR A 123 -9.60 4.62 5.84
CA THR A 123 -8.24 5.04 5.51
C THR A 123 -7.34 3.81 5.42
N TRP A 124 -6.65 3.69 4.30
CA TRP A 124 -5.70 2.63 4.01
C TRP A 124 -4.30 3.20 3.93
N TYR A 125 -3.37 2.54 4.62
CA TYR A 125 -1.95 2.80 4.52
C TYR A 125 -1.32 1.61 3.80
N LEU A 126 -0.86 1.83 2.58
CA LEU A 126 -0.47 0.79 1.64
C LEU A 126 1.02 0.88 1.32
N THR A 127 1.65 -0.26 1.07
CA THR A 127 2.95 -0.33 0.39
C THR A 127 2.88 -1.26 -0.81
N THR A 128 3.63 -0.94 -1.85
CA THR A 128 3.71 -1.77 -3.06
C THR A 128 5.08 -1.68 -3.70
N ASN A 129 5.56 -2.77 -4.30
CA ASN A 129 6.73 -2.79 -5.19
C ASN A 129 6.34 -2.77 -6.68
N LEU A 130 5.05 -2.56 -6.99
CA LEU A 130 4.61 -2.36 -8.36
C LEU A 130 5.07 -0.96 -8.82
N PRO A 131 5.79 -0.87 -9.94
CA PRO A 131 6.27 0.41 -10.41
C PRO A 131 5.10 1.27 -10.91
N LEU A 132 5.29 2.58 -11.00
CA LEU A 132 4.21 3.54 -11.28
C LEU A 132 3.53 3.27 -12.64
N GLU A 133 4.30 2.85 -13.63
CA GLU A 133 3.84 2.47 -14.96
C GLU A 133 2.98 1.21 -15.00
N VAL A 134 3.10 0.34 -13.98
CA VAL A 134 2.28 -0.87 -13.84
C VAL A 134 1.06 -0.60 -12.98
N ALA A 135 1.22 0.19 -11.90
CA ALA A 135 0.13 0.49 -10.98
C ALA A 135 0.12 1.98 -10.61
N SER A 136 -0.77 2.74 -11.24
CA SER A 136 -1.07 4.11 -10.80
C SER A 136 -1.69 4.13 -9.39
N LEU A 137 -1.85 5.32 -8.79
CA LEU A 137 -2.57 5.43 -7.51
C LEU A 137 -3.99 4.86 -7.59
N GLU A 138 -4.69 5.13 -8.68
CA GLU A 138 -6.03 4.58 -8.93
C GLU A 138 -6.01 3.06 -9.02
N GLU A 139 -5.02 2.50 -9.72
CA GLU A 139 -4.87 1.06 -9.85
C GLU A 139 -4.55 0.38 -8.52
N VAL A 140 -3.67 0.95 -7.70
CA VAL A 140 -3.37 0.41 -6.35
C VAL A 140 -4.62 0.41 -5.47
N VAL A 141 -5.39 1.50 -5.49
CA VAL A 141 -6.66 1.61 -4.75
C VAL A 141 -7.69 0.61 -5.28
N ARG A 142 -7.78 0.43 -6.59
CA ARG A 142 -8.66 -0.55 -7.23
C ARG A 142 -8.31 -1.96 -6.79
N LEU A 143 -7.05 -2.36 -6.95
CA LEU A 143 -6.54 -3.69 -6.57
C LEU A 143 -6.83 -3.99 -5.11
N TYR A 144 -6.39 -3.11 -4.19
CA TYR A 144 -6.62 -3.34 -2.77
C TYR A 144 -8.11 -3.34 -2.41
N GLY A 145 -8.91 -2.52 -3.10
CA GLY A 145 -10.35 -2.49 -2.99
C GLY A 145 -11.04 -3.80 -3.40
N LEU A 146 -10.42 -4.71 -4.15
CA LEU A 146 -11.03 -6.00 -4.51
C LEU A 146 -11.21 -6.94 -3.31
N ARG A 147 -10.63 -6.61 -2.15
CA ARG A 147 -10.83 -7.34 -0.90
C ARG A 147 -12.27 -7.23 -0.34
N HIS A 148 -13.03 -6.22 -0.77
CA HIS A 148 -14.36 -5.86 -0.25
C HIS A 148 -15.35 -5.63 -1.39
#